data_AF-B1WW30-F1
#
_entry.id   AF-B1WW30-F1
#
_cell.length_a   1.000
_cell.length_b   1.000
_cell.length_c   1.000
_cell.angle_alpha   90.00
_cell.angle_beta   90.00
_cell.angle_gamma   90.00
#
_symmetry.space_group_name_H-M   'P 1'
#
loop_
_entity.id
_entity.type
_entity.pdbx_description
1 polymer ?
#
loop_
_entity_poly.entity_id
_entity_poly.type
_entity_poly.pdbx_seq_one_letter_code
_entity_poly.pdbx_strand_id
1 'polypeptide(L)'
;MFLDEVSFLDIFLEGLKVLGMIFLLLTLVDAAEKYPSLAGSRWNLIILGFVLMLVGFAFDWSDEFINYEASSLLNIIEVVIEEVGLIGGLFLVTFGFKSWFRFMSRFLGISSANRDR
;
A
#
# COMPACT_ATOMS: atom_id res chain seq x y z
N MET A 1 -20.93 20.98 -26.61
CA MET A 1 -21.01 20.37 -25.27
C MET A 1 -20.13 19.14 -25.34
N PHE A 2 -18.82 19.38 -25.33
CA PHE A 2 -17.82 18.33 -25.25
C PHE A 2 -17.66 18.08 -23.76
N LEU A 3 -17.97 16.88 -23.32
CA LEU A 3 -17.71 16.44 -21.96
C LEU A 3 -16.19 16.43 -21.84
N ASP A 4 -15.65 17.37 -21.07
CA ASP A 4 -14.25 17.42 -20.69
C ASP A 4 -13.93 16.06 -20.06
N GLU A 5 -13.10 15.29 -20.76
CA GLU A 5 -12.58 14.01 -20.32
C GLU A 5 -11.68 14.28 -19.12
N VAL A 6 -12.29 14.39 -17.95
CA VAL A 6 -11.62 14.10 -16.69
C VAL A 6 -10.90 12.78 -16.89
N SER A 7 -9.61 12.75 -16.59
CA SER A 7 -8.81 11.54 -16.65
C SER A 7 -9.37 10.57 -15.60
N PHE A 8 -10.41 9.81 -15.97
CA PHE A 8 -10.91 8.66 -15.21
C PHE A 8 -9.76 7.75 -14.76
N LEU A 9 -8.67 7.76 -15.53
CA LEU A 9 -7.41 7.10 -15.25
C LEU A 9 -6.70 7.63 -13.98
N ASP A 10 -6.81 8.90 -13.62
CA ASP A 10 -6.19 9.49 -12.41
C ASP A 10 -6.87 8.96 -11.14
N ILE A 11 -8.18 9.19 -11.03
CA ILE A 11 -9.04 8.65 -9.96
C ILE A 11 -8.91 7.12 -9.84
N PHE A 12 -8.75 6.42 -10.97
CA PHE A 12 -8.51 4.98 -10.98
C PHE A 12 -7.13 4.59 -10.44
N LEU A 13 -6.07 5.30 -10.81
CA LEU A 13 -4.70 5.05 -10.34
C LEU A 13 -4.58 5.36 -8.84
N GLU A 14 -5.16 6.46 -8.39
CA GLU A 14 -5.25 6.79 -6.97
C GLU A 14 -6.01 5.73 -6.16
N GLY A 15 -7.16 5.28 -6.67
CA GLY A 15 -7.91 4.18 -6.07
C GLY A 15 -7.10 2.89 -5.99
N LEU A 16 -6.24 2.64 -6.99
CA LEU A 16 -5.33 1.49 -6.99
C LEU A 16 -4.24 1.61 -5.91
N LYS A 17 -3.75 2.82 -5.60
CA LYS A 17 -2.84 3.05 -4.46
C LYS A 17 -3.50 2.71 -3.13
N VAL A 18 -4.74 3.16 -2.93
CA VAL A 18 -5.51 2.86 -1.70
C VAL A 18 -5.67 1.35 -1.53
N LEU A 19 -6.03 0.64 -2.60
CA LEU A 19 -6.11 -0.82 -2.60
C LEU A 19 -4.76 -1.49 -2.33
N GLY A 20 -3.67 -0.99 -2.91
CA GLY A 20 -2.31 -1.46 -2.66
C GLY A 20 -1.90 -1.30 -1.19
N MET A 21 -2.22 -0.18 -0.58
CA MET A 21 -1.99 0.09 0.85
C MET A 21 -2.81 -0.85 1.74
N ILE A 22 -4.08 -1.12 1.41
CA ILE A 22 -4.90 -2.10 2.13
C ILE A 22 -4.24 -3.49 2.06
N PHE A 23 -3.78 -3.90 0.88
CA PHE A 23 -3.11 -5.19 0.70
C PHE A 23 -1.80 -5.31 1.47
N LEU A 24 -0.99 -4.23 1.50
CA LEU A 24 0.20 -4.14 2.33
C LEU A 24 -0.17 -4.32 3.81
N LEU A 25 -1.21 -3.62 4.27
CA LEU A 25 -1.64 -3.67 5.67
C LEU A 25 -2.07 -5.08 6.08
N LEU A 26 -2.87 -5.75 5.26
CA LEU A 26 -3.27 -7.14 5.47
C LEU A 26 -2.05 -8.07 5.51
N THR A 27 -1.06 -7.84 4.64
CA THR A 27 0.18 -8.61 4.63
C THR A 27 1.00 -8.39 5.91
N LEU A 28 1.06 -7.16 6.41
CA LEU A 28 1.77 -6.82 7.65
C LEU A 28 1.09 -7.41 8.89
N VAL A 29 -0.24 -7.43 8.93
CA VAL A 29 -1.01 -8.08 9.99
C VAL A 29 -0.81 -9.59 9.94
N ASP A 30 -0.98 -10.21 8.77
CA ASP A 30 -0.77 -11.66 8.56
C ASP A 30 0.67 -12.09 8.93
N ALA A 31 1.68 -11.28 8.57
CA ALA A 31 3.06 -11.53 8.96
C ALA A 31 3.28 -11.39 10.47
N ALA A 32 2.58 -10.46 11.14
CA ALA A 32 2.61 -10.30 12.59
C ALA A 32 2.11 -11.55 13.30
N GLU A 33 0.97 -12.06 12.85
CA GLU A 33 0.30 -13.21 13.43
C GLU A 33 1.10 -14.49 13.19
N LYS A 34 1.67 -14.67 12.00
CA LYS A 34 2.50 -15.83 11.66
C LYS A 34 3.85 -15.83 12.36
N TYR A 35 4.40 -14.66 12.67
CA TYR A 35 5.72 -14.51 13.26
C TYR A 35 5.73 -13.53 14.44
N PRO A 36 5.02 -13.84 15.55
CA PRO A 36 4.88 -12.93 16.69
C PRO A 36 6.21 -12.62 17.38
N SER A 37 7.15 -13.58 17.33
CA SER A 37 8.52 -13.41 17.83
C SER A 37 9.37 -12.44 17.01
N LEU A 38 9.03 -12.21 15.73
CA LEU A 38 9.66 -11.20 14.88
C LEU A 38 8.96 -9.84 14.97
N ALA A 39 7.63 -9.85 15.09
CA ALA A 39 6.82 -8.65 15.18
C ALA A 39 7.16 -7.84 16.45
N GLY A 40 7.31 -8.51 17.60
CA GLY A 40 7.63 -7.83 18.86
C GLY A 40 6.59 -6.78 19.29
N SER A 41 6.82 -6.12 20.43
CA SER A 41 5.83 -5.20 21.02
C SER A 41 5.59 -3.90 20.22
N ARG A 42 6.49 -3.56 19.28
CA ARG A 42 6.41 -2.31 18.51
C ARG A 42 5.71 -2.48 17.16
N TRP A 43 5.36 -3.70 16.75
CA TRP A 43 4.69 -3.95 15.48
C TRP A 43 3.34 -3.25 15.36
N ASN A 44 2.62 -3.14 16.48
CA ASN A 44 1.35 -2.41 16.52
C ASN A 44 1.51 -0.93 16.16
N LEU A 45 2.65 -0.30 16.49
CA LEU A 45 2.94 1.08 16.10
C LEU A 45 3.25 1.19 14.60
N ILE A 46 3.90 0.18 14.03
CA ILE A 46 4.18 0.12 12.59
C ILE A 46 2.87 -0.03 11.82
N ILE A 47 2.01 -0.99 12.21
CA ILE A 47 0.68 -1.17 11.62
C ILE A 47 -0.13 0.13 11.76
N LEU A 48 -0.16 0.74 12.94
CA LEU A 48 -0.86 2.01 13.16
C LEU A 48 -0.34 3.12 12.23
N GLY A 49 0.97 3.23 12.02
CA GLY A 49 1.56 4.17 11.06
C GLY A 49 1.05 3.95 9.63
N PHE A 50 0.98 2.69 9.18
CA PHE A 50 0.43 2.36 7.86
C PHE A 50 -1.09 2.59 7.78
N VAL A 51 -1.85 2.38 8.87
CA VAL A 51 -3.28 2.75 8.94
C VAL A 51 -3.45 4.26 8.78
N LEU A 52 -2.64 5.07 9.47
CA LEU A 52 -2.71 6.53 9.36
C LEU A 52 -2.35 7.01 7.94
N MET A 53 -1.36 6.39 7.30
CA MET A 53 -1.04 6.65 5.88
C MET A 53 -2.20 6.28 4.96
N LEU A 54 -2.84 5.13 5.17
CA LEU A 54 -4.02 4.72 4.40
C LEU A 54 -5.16 5.73 4.53
N VAL A 55 -5.42 6.23 5.74
CA VAL A 55 -6.42 7.28 5.98
C VAL A 55 -6.07 8.57 5.23
N GLY A 56 -4.78 8.96 5.23
CA GLY A 56 -4.30 10.10 4.45
C GLY A 56 -4.59 9.95 2.96
N PHE A 57 -4.20 8.82 2.36
CA PHE A 57 -4.48 8.54 0.94
C PHE A 57 -5.98 8.45 0.63
N ALA A 58 -6.78 7.94 1.56
CA ALA A 58 -8.23 7.87 1.37
C ALA A 58 -8.89 9.26 1.37
N PHE A 59 -8.39 10.20 2.19
CA PHE A 59 -8.85 11.59 2.17
C PHE A 59 -8.43 12.29 0.87
N ASP A 60 -7.18 12.12 0.45
CA ASP A 60 -6.65 12.67 -0.81
C ASP A 60 -7.50 12.21 -2.01
N TRP A 61 -7.73 10.90 -2.11
CA TRP A 61 -8.59 10.30 -3.13
C TRP A 61 -10.04 10.80 -3.06
N SER A 62 -10.56 11.06 -1.85
CA SER A 62 -11.91 11.60 -1.68
C SER A 62 -12.01 13.07 -2.11
N ASP A 63 -10.96 13.85 -1.92
CA ASP A 63 -10.90 15.24 -2.35
C ASP A 63 -10.79 15.33 -3.87
N GLU A 64 -10.05 14.42 -4.51
CA GLU A 64 -9.99 14.30 -5.97
C GLU A 64 -11.33 13.92 -6.60
N PHE A 65 -12.13 13.12 -5.90
CA PHE A 65 -13.51 12.84 -6.30
C PHE A 65 -14.43 14.08 -6.21
N ILE A 66 -14.15 15.02 -5.31
CA ILE A 66 -14.99 16.20 -5.04
C ILE A 66 -14.56 17.43 -5.88
N ASN A 67 -13.26 17.66 -6.08
CA ASN A 67 -12.72 18.81 -6.82
C ASN A 67 -12.63 18.56 -8.35
N TYR A 68 -13.72 18.06 -8.92
CA TYR A 68 -13.86 17.54 -10.29
C TYR A 68 -13.71 18.58 -11.44
N GLU A 69 -13.29 19.82 -11.16
CA GLU A 69 -13.40 20.94 -12.12
C GLU A 69 -12.09 21.57 -12.60
N ALA A 70 -10.89 21.07 -12.24
CA ALA A 70 -9.66 21.78 -12.62
C ALA A 70 -8.44 20.90 -12.88
N SER A 71 -8.39 20.17 -14.00
CA SER A 71 -7.10 19.70 -14.53
C SER A 71 -7.02 19.74 -16.05
N SER A 72 -6.00 20.43 -16.56
CA SER A 72 -5.70 20.59 -17.99
C SER A 72 -4.83 19.46 -18.53
N LEU A 73 -5.06 19.04 -19.77
CA LEU A 73 -4.44 17.95 -20.54
C LEU A 73 -2.89 17.87 -20.60
N LEU A 74 -2.13 18.79 -19.99
CA LEU A 74 -0.66 18.85 -20.09
C LEU A 74 0.10 18.03 -19.02
N ASN A 75 -0.57 17.43 -18.03
CA ASN A 75 0.08 16.73 -16.90
C ASN A 75 -0.02 15.19 -16.89
N ILE A 76 -0.64 14.57 -17.90
CA ILE A 76 -0.97 13.13 -17.86
C ILE A 76 0.28 12.22 -17.76
N ILE A 77 1.39 12.58 -18.41
CA ILE A 77 2.60 11.74 -18.41
C ILE A 77 3.31 11.80 -17.05
N GLU A 78 3.38 12.98 -16.43
CA GLU A 78 4.00 13.17 -15.12
C GLU A 78 3.21 12.44 -14.04
N VAL A 79 1.88 12.60 -14.05
CA VAL A 79 0.93 11.88 -13.20
C VAL A 79 1.13 10.37 -13.37
N VAL A 80 1.08 9.83 -14.59
CA VAL A 80 1.24 8.38 -14.78
C VAL A 80 2.59 7.85 -14.26
N ILE A 81 3.69 8.60 -14.42
CA ILE A 81 5.00 8.15 -13.92
C ILE A 81 5.04 8.17 -12.39
N GLU A 82 4.55 9.23 -11.76
CA GLU A 82 4.52 9.36 -10.31
C GLU A 82 3.60 8.31 -9.66
N GLU A 83 2.39 8.19 -10.20
CA GLU A 83 1.37 7.22 -9.77
C GLU A 83 1.88 5.78 -9.90
N VAL A 84 2.37 5.40 -11.08
CA VAL A 84 2.89 4.03 -11.34
C VAL A 84 4.14 3.75 -10.52
N GLY A 85 4.99 4.75 -10.31
CA GLY A 85 6.18 4.63 -9.45
C GLY A 85 5.82 4.31 -8.00
N LEU A 86 4.85 5.04 -7.43
CA LEU A 86 4.35 4.80 -6.08
C LEU A 86 3.65 3.44 -5.93
N ILE A 87 2.78 3.09 -6.88
CA ILE A 87 2.09 1.79 -6.90
C ILE A 87 3.13 0.65 -6.98
N GLY A 88 4.07 0.75 -7.91
CA GLY A 88 5.18 -0.20 -8.05
C GLY A 88 6.01 -0.31 -6.77
N GLY A 89 6.31 0.82 -6.14
CA GLY A 89 6.98 0.88 -4.83
C GLY A 89 6.21 0.15 -3.74
N LEU A 90 4.89 0.35 -3.63
CA LEU A 90 4.03 -0.32 -2.66
C LEU A 90 4.04 -1.84 -2.86
N PHE A 91 3.96 -2.32 -4.10
CA PHE A 91 4.08 -3.74 -4.39
C PHE A 91 5.47 -4.28 -3.98
N LEU A 92 6.55 -3.61 -4.36
CA LEU A 92 7.92 -4.01 -4.01
C LEU A 92 8.14 -4.04 -2.49
N VAL A 93 7.61 -3.06 -1.77
CA VAL A 93 7.66 -3.00 -0.30
C VAL A 93 6.87 -4.16 0.30
N THR A 94 5.68 -4.47 -0.22
CA THR A 94 4.86 -5.60 0.24
C THR A 94 5.59 -6.94 0.04
N PHE A 95 6.14 -7.17 -1.16
CA PHE A 95 6.92 -8.37 -1.46
C PHE A 95 8.23 -8.42 -0.66
N GLY A 96 8.87 -7.28 -0.44
CA GLY A 96 10.06 -7.11 0.36
C GLY A 96 9.83 -7.51 1.81
N PHE A 97 8.80 -6.97 2.46
CA PHE A 97 8.42 -7.34 3.82
C PHE A 97 8.09 -8.83 3.93
N LYS A 98 7.27 -9.36 3.02
CA LYS A 98 6.92 -10.80 3.02
C LYS A 98 8.15 -11.69 2.89
N SER A 99 9.08 -11.32 2.01
CA SER A 99 10.33 -12.07 1.80
C SER A 99 11.28 -11.92 2.98
N TRP A 100 11.37 -10.74 3.57
CA TRP A 100 12.19 -10.46 4.75
C TRP A 100 11.71 -11.25 5.97
N PHE A 101 10.41 -11.27 6.27
CA PHE A 101 9.84 -12.09 7.34
C PHE A 101 10.11 -13.58 7.14
N ARG A 102 9.99 -14.07 5.91
CA ARG A 102 10.32 -15.46 5.57
C ARG A 102 11.81 -15.76 5.72
N PHE A 103 12.68 -14.85 5.33
CA PHE A 103 14.12 -14.99 5.52
C PHE A 103 14.48 -15.00 7.01
N MET A 104 14.00 -14.01 7.76
CA MET A 104 14.27 -13.88 9.19
C MET A 104 13.73 -15.06 10.00
N SER A 105 12.54 -15.57 9.66
CA SER A 105 11.99 -16.76 10.32
C SER A 105 12.80 -18.03 10.06
N ARG A 106 13.42 -18.16 8.88
CA ARG A 106 14.36 -19.24 8.59
C ARG A 106 15.70 -19.04 9.30
N PHE A 107 16.23 -17.82 9.27
CA PHE A 107 17.51 -17.46 9.89
C PHE A 107 17.49 -17.67 11.41
N LEU A 108 16.40 -17.28 12.07
CA LEU A 108 16.20 -17.47 13.51
C LEU A 108 15.72 -18.89 13.89
N GLY A 109 15.58 -19.81 12.93
CA GLY A 109 15.13 -21.18 13.19
C GLY A 109 13.65 -21.34 13.60
N ILE A 110 12.87 -20.26 13.56
CA ILE A 110 11.43 -20.23 13.93
C ILE A 110 10.60 -21.08 12.96
N SER A 111 11.05 -21.22 11.71
CA SER A 111 10.42 -22.07 10.67
C SER A 111 10.26 -23.54 11.07
N SER A 112 11.00 -24.03 12.07
CA SER A 112 10.93 -25.42 12.55
C SER A 112 9.80 -25.66 13.54
N ALA A 113 9.33 -24.62 14.23
CA ALA A 113 8.41 -24.74 15.36
C ALA A 113 6.92 -24.62 15.00
N ASN A 114 6.59 -24.14 13.79
CA ASN A 114 5.21 -23.94 13.34
C ASN A 114 4.71 -25.01 12.35
N ARG A 115 5.45 -26.11 12.17
CA ARG A 115 5.01 -27.27 11.36
C ARG A 115 4.20 -28.31 12.14
N ASP A 116 4.15 -28.19 13.46
CA ASP A 116 3.52 -29.16 14.38
C ASP A 116 2.30 -28.59 15.13
N ARG A 117 1.65 -27.54 14.59
CA ARG A 117 0.33 -27.08 15.05
C ARG A 117 -0.66 -26.98 13.90
#